data_AF-A0A183L3N2-F1
#
_entry.id   AF-A0A183L3N2-F1
#
_cell.length_a   1.000
_cell.length_b   1.000
_cell.length_c   1.000
_cell.angle_alpha   90.00
_cell.angle_beta   90.00
_cell.angle_gamma   90.00
#
_symmetry.space_group_name_H-M   'P 1'
#
loop_
_entity.id
_entity.type
_entity.pdbx_description
1 polymer ?
#
loop_
_entity_poly.entity_id
_entity_poly.type
_entity_poly.pdbx_seq_one_letter_code
_entity_poly.pdbx_strand_id
1 'polypeptide(L)'
;MTYNMPNRFKTNLIGTFNMIRLASGLMLANEPDADNQRGVIINTASISAYEGQVGQAAYSASKGGIVGLTLPVARDLAREGIRCVSIAPGQLITVV
;
A
#
# COMPACT_ATOMS: atom_id res chain seq x y z
N MET A 1 -5.26 23.50 -14.48
CA MET A 1 -5.89 22.18 -14.67
C MET A 1 -5.27 21.04 -13.83
N THR A 2 -4.06 21.18 -13.29
CA THR A 2 -3.35 20.10 -12.55
C THR A 2 -3.64 20.01 -11.04
N TYR A 3 -4.36 20.98 -10.45
CA TYR A 3 -4.52 21.13 -8.99
C TYR A 3 -5.95 20.89 -8.47
N ASN A 4 -6.92 20.60 -9.33
CA ASN A 4 -8.33 20.43 -8.95
C ASN A 4 -8.74 18.94 -8.89
N MET A 5 -7.97 18.12 -8.16
CA MET A 5 -8.26 16.70 -7.98
C MET A 5 -8.49 16.42 -6.49
N PRO A 6 -9.74 16.45 -5.99
CA PRO A 6 -9.99 16.19 -4.58
C PRO A 6 -9.53 14.77 -4.20
N ASN A 7 -8.64 14.72 -3.21
CA ASN A 7 -8.42 13.61 -2.27
C ASN A 7 -7.73 12.31 -2.74
N ARG A 8 -6.89 12.31 -3.79
CA ARG A 8 -6.06 11.13 -4.14
C ARG A 8 -5.17 10.65 -2.98
N PHE A 9 -4.59 11.58 -2.22
CA PHE A 9 -3.81 11.23 -1.02
C PHE A 9 -4.68 10.63 0.08
N LYS A 10 -5.86 11.22 0.35
CA LYS A 10 -6.77 10.73 1.40
C LYS A 10 -7.23 9.30 1.12
N THR A 11 -7.64 9.03 -0.12
CA THR A 11 -8.13 7.71 -0.50
C THR A 11 -7.01 6.70 -0.67
N ASN A 12 -6.01 7.01 -1.51
CA ASN A 12 -5.01 6.01 -1.91
C ASN A 12 -3.93 5.80 -0.84
N LEU A 13 -3.46 6.87 -0.19
CA LEU A 13 -2.29 6.78 0.70
C LEU A 13 -2.72 6.68 2.16
N ILE A 14 -3.45 7.69 2.64
CA ILE A 14 -3.92 7.75 4.04
C ILE A 14 -4.89 6.59 4.29
N GLY A 15 -5.80 6.29 3.35
CA GLY A 15 -6.69 5.14 3.42
C GLY A 15 -5.94 3.81 3.55
N THR A 16 -4.94 3.58 2.69
CA THR A 16 -4.09 2.38 2.78
C THR A 16 -3.35 2.30 4.10
N PHE A 17 -2.72 3.38 4.57
CA PHE A 17 -2.05 3.38 5.87
C PHE A 17 -3.02 3.12 7.04
N ASN A 18 -4.23 3.69 6.97
CA ASN A 18 -5.27 3.47 7.96
C ASN A 18 -5.74 2.00 8.00
N MET A 19 -5.83 1.34 6.84
CA MET A 19 -6.15 -0.08 6.79
C MET A 19 -5.00 -0.94 7.31
N ILE A 20 -3.76 -0.61 6.96
CA ILE A 20 -2.57 -1.29 7.49
C ILE A 20 -2.58 -1.27 9.01
N ARG A 21 -2.66 -0.10 9.66
CA ARG A 21 -2.60 -0.02 11.13
C ARG A 21 -3.71 -0.82 11.83
N LEU A 22 -4.92 -0.85 11.26
CA LEU A 22 -6.07 -1.55 11.85
C LEU A 22 -5.97 -3.06 11.62
N ALA A 23 -5.66 -3.47 10.38
CA ALA A 23 -5.50 -4.87 10.02
C ALA A 23 -4.32 -5.50 10.76
N SER A 24 -3.18 -4.80 10.88
CA SER A 24 -2.04 -5.26 11.68
C SER A 24 -2.46 -5.55 13.12
N GLY A 25 -3.24 -4.67 13.76
CA GLY A 25 -3.73 -4.87 15.12
C GLY A 25 -4.55 -6.16 15.29
N LEU A 26 -5.35 -6.52 14.28
CA LEU A 26 -6.11 -7.78 14.28
C LEU A 26 -5.22 -8.99 13.98
N MET A 27 -4.27 -8.86 13.05
CA MET A 27 -3.32 -9.93 12.70
C MET A 27 -2.43 -10.31 13.89
N LEU A 28 -2.08 -9.38 14.77
CA LEU A 28 -1.31 -9.67 15.99
C LEU A 28 -2.03 -10.65 16.93
N ALA A 29 -3.36 -10.71 16.88
CA ALA A 29 -4.17 -11.61 17.68
C ALA A 29 -4.27 -13.02 17.09
N ASN A 30 -3.81 -13.25 15.85
CA ASN A 30 -3.78 -14.59 15.26
C ASN A 30 -2.72 -15.44 15.97
N GLU A 31 -3.01 -16.72 16.21
CA GLU A 31 -1.97 -17.69 16.55
C GLU A 31 -0.96 -17.79 15.40
N PRO A 32 0.36 -17.76 15.68
CA PRO A 32 1.36 -17.87 14.64
C PRO A 32 1.37 -19.27 14.02
N ASP A 33 1.66 -19.36 12.72
CA ASP A 33 1.87 -20.64 12.05
C ASP A 33 3.22 -21.30 12.44
N ALA A 34 3.54 -22.44 11.82
CA ALA A 34 4.77 -23.19 12.09
C ALA A 34 6.05 -22.40 11.81
N ASP A 35 5.99 -21.37 10.95
CA ASP A 35 7.10 -20.50 10.57
C ASP A 35 7.05 -19.15 11.32
N ASN A 36 6.26 -19.08 12.40
CA ASN A 36 6.04 -17.88 13.20
C ASN A 36 5.41 -16.71 12.42
N GLN A 37 4.58 -16.99 11.40
CA GLN A 37 3.87 -15.96 10.64
C GLN A 37 2.45 -15.77 11.16
N ARG A 38 2.01 -14.51 11.23
CA ARG A 38 0.66 -14.13 11.67
C ARG A 38 -0.21 -13.53 10.57
N GLY A 39 0.39 -13.13 9.44
CA GLY A 39 -0.36 -12.60 8.32
C GLY A 39 0.49 -11.98 7.22
N VAL A 40 -0.20 -11.55 6.16
CA VAL A 40 0.40 -10.89 5.00
C VAL A 40 -0.47 -9.71 4.58
N ILE A 41 0.16 -8.55 4.44
CA ILE A 41 -0.42 -7.33 3.90
C ILE A 41 0.08 -7.15 2.47
N ILE A 42 -0.86 -7.04 1.52
CA ILE A 42 -0.55 -6.78 0.11
C ILE A 42 -1.17 -5.44 -0.29
N ASN A 43 -0.32 -4.47 -0.58
CA ASN A 43 -0.76 -3.16 -1.05
C ASN A 43 -0.78 -3.12 -2.58
N THR A 44 -1.61 -2.24 -3.14
CA THR A 44 -1.63 -1.97 -4.59
C THR A 44 -1.09 -0.58 -4.88
N ALA A 45 0.14 -0.51 -5.39
CA ALA A 45 0.76 0.69 -5.93
C ALA A 45 0.32 0.93 -7.40
N SER A 46 1.26 1.30 -8.28
CA SER A 46 1.10 1.49 -9.73
C SER A 46 2.48 1.69 -10.36
N ILE A 47 2.69 1.33 -11.63
CA ILE A 47 3.90 1.75 -12.37
C ILE A 47 4.04 3.28 -12.40
N SER A 48 2.93 4.02 -12.30
CA SER A 48 2.91 5.49 -12.21
C SER A 48 3.64 6.04 -10.98
N ALA A 49 3.96 5.19 -9.99
CA ALA A 49 4.82 5.54 -8.87
C ALA A 49 6.28 5.79 -9.29
N TYR A 50 6.70 5.19 -10.40
CA TYR A 50 8.05 5.28 -10.96
C TYR A 50 8.05 6.12 -12.25
N GLU A 51 7.08 5.89 -13.12
CA GLU A 51 6.98 6.50 -14.45
C GLU A 51 5.61 7.19 -14.63
N GLY A 52 5.38 8.25 -13.86
CA GLY A 52 4.14 9.02 -13.91
C GLY A 52 3.92 9.76 -15.23
N GLN A 53 2.68 9.82 -15.72
CA GLN A 53 2.32 10.55 -16.93
C GLN A 53 1.87 11.99 -16.64
N VAL A 54 1.87 12.84 -17.68
CA VAL A 54 1.35 14.22 -17.60
C VAL A 54 -0.09 14.20 -17.07
N GLY A 55 -0.38 15.05 -16.08
CA GLY A 55 -1.70 15.12 -15.42
C GLY A 55 -1.90 14.13 -14.27
N GLN A 56 -0.95 13.23 -14.00
CA GLN A 56 -1.06 12.22 -12.94
C GLN A 56 -0.26 12.55 -11.66
N ALA A 57 0.25 13.77 -11.49
CA ALA A 57 1.12 14.13 -10.36
C ALA A 57 0.58 13.68 -8.99
N ALA A 58 -0.70 13.95 -8.68
CA ALA A 58 -1.31 13.52 -7.41
C ALA A 58 -1.49 11.99 -7.31
N TYR A 59 -1.78 11.31 -8.43
CA TYR A 59 -1.89 9.86 -8.47
C TYR A 59 -0.51 9.20 -8.27
N SER A 60 0.48 9.61 -9.06
CA SER A 60 1.88 9.18 -8.96
C SER A 60 2.44 9.40 -7.56
N ALA A 61 2.26 10.58 -6.98
CA ALA A 61 2.70 10.86 -5.61
C ALA A 61 2.00 9.94 -4.59
N SER A 62 0.68 9.72 -4.71
CA SER A 62 -0.04 8.81 -3.80
C SER A 62 0.44 7.35 -3.91
N LYS A 63 0.75 6.88 -5.12
CA LYS A 63 1.23 5.52 -5.38
C LYS A 63 2.71 5.35 -5.01
N GLY A 64 3.52 6.39 -5.23
CA GLY A 64 4.89 6.48 -4.71
C GLY A 64 4.93 6.44 -3.19
N GLY A 65 3.96 7.06 -2.52
CA GLY A 65 3.78 6.94 -1.07
C GLY A 65 3.57 5.49 -0.63
N ILE A 66 2.76 4.70 -1.36
CA ILE A 66 2.55 3.28 -1.05
C ILE A 66 3.85 2.47 -1.25
N VAL A 67 4.63 2.75 -2.31
CA VAL A 67 5.94 2.13 -2.53
C VAL A 67 6.88 2.45 -1.36
N GLY A 68 7.01 3.73 -1.00
CA GLY A 68 7.86 4.19 0.10
C GLY A 68 7.43 3.66 1.47
N LEU A 69 6.13 3.40 1.66
CA LEU A 69 5.57 2.84 2.90
C LEU A 69 5.89 1.35 3.10
N THR A 70 6.07 0.60 2.02
CA THR A 70 6.09 -0.88 2.06
C THR A 70 7.22 -1.43 2.92
N LEU A 71 8.45 -0.98 2.69
CA LEU A 71 9.63 -1.48 3.41
C LEU A 71 9.65 -1.06 4.90
N PRO A 72 9.37 0.20 5.27
CA PRO A 72 9.23 0.58 6.68
C PRO A 72 8.17 -0.23 7.42
N VAL A 73 6.97 -0.40 6.86
CA VAL A 73 5.91 -1.21 7.49
C VAL A 73 6.34 -2.68 7.62
N ALA A 74 6.99 -3.25 6.61
CA ALA A 74 7.52 -4.60 6.69
C ALA A 74 8.54 -4.74 7.84
N ARG A 75 9.37 -3.73 8.09
CA ARG A 75 10.35 -3.73 9.19
C ARG A 75 9.67 -3.58 10.54
N ASP A 76 8.70 -2.68 10.67
CA ASP A 76 7.96 -2.45 11.91
C ASP A 76 7.24 -3.73 12.39
N LEU A 77 6.73 -4.51 11.44
CA LEU A 77 5.94 -5.71 11.72
C LEU A 77 6.73 -7.03 11.65
N ALA A 78 8.02 -6.99 11.30
CA ALA A 78 8.83 -8.18 11.07
C ALA A 78 8.91 -9.09 12.30
N ARG A 79 9.07 -8.49 13.49
CA ARG A 79 9.17 -9.24 14.76
C ARG A 79 7.88 -9.96 15.13
N GLU A 80 6.77 -9.46 14.61
CA GLU A 80 5.43 -9.98 14.86
C GLU A 80 4.99 -11.01 13.80
N GLY A 81 5.86 -11.36 12.86
CA GLY A 81 5.55 -12.36 11.83
C GLY A 81 4.55 -11.88 10.78
N ILE A 82 4.37 -10.57 10.60
CA ILE A 82 3.47 -10.02 9.57
C ILE A 82 4.29 -9.45 8.42
N ARG A 83 4.11 -10.02 7.23
CA ARG A 83 4.79 -9.56 6.01
C ARG A 83 4.02 -8.41 5.36
N CYS A 84 4.73 -7.45 4.77
CA CYS A 84 4.14 -6.38 3.97
C CYS A 84 4.82 -6.30 2.61
N VAL A 85 4.03 -6.41 1.54
CA VAL A 85 4.49 -6.33 0.16
C VAL A 85 3.59 -5.40 -0.64
N SER A 86 4.05 -4.94 -1.80
CA SER A 86 3.26 -4.11 -2.70
C SER A 86 3.42 -4.58 -4.13
N ILE A 87 2.29 -4.62 -4.84
CA ILE A 87 2.24 -4.89 -6.28
C ILE A 87 2.06 -3.55 -6.98
N ALA A 88 2.83 -3.31 -8.05
CA ALA A 88 2.72 -2.10 -8.88
C ALA A 88 2.19 -2.46 -10.27
N PRO A 89 0.86 -2.47 -10.48
CA PRO A 89 0.31 -2.82 -11.78
C PRO A 89 0.63 -1.79 -12.86
N GLY A 90 0.77 -2.29 -14.10
CA GLY A 90 0.74 -1.50 -15.32
C GLY A 90 -0.68 -1.19 -15.77
N GLN A 91 -0.91 -1.20 -17.08
CA GLN A 91 -2.27 -1.19 -17.62
C GLN A 91 -2.92 -2.56 -17.39
N LEU A 92 -4.15 -2.55 -16.89
CA LEU A 92 -4.96 -3.73 -16.65
C LEU A 92 -6.39 -3.47 -17.15
N ILE A 93 -7.04 -4.53 -17.62
CA ILE A 93 -8.49 -4.54 -17.81
C ILE A 93 -9.11 -4.81 -16.44
N THR A 94 -9.87 -3.85 -15.91
CA THR A 94 -10.39 -3.90 -14.52
C THR A 94 -11.88 -4.17 -14.46
N VAL A 95 -12.67 -3.44 -15.24
CA VAL A 95 -14.10 -3.68 -15.44
C VAL A 95 -14.33 -4.04 -16.90
N VAL A 96 -15.02 -5.15 -17.12
CA VAL A 96 -15.57 -5.55 -18.42
C VAL A 96 -16.97 -4.99 -18.59
#